data_AF-A0AAW1IE76-F1
#
_entry.id   AF-A0AAW1IE76-F1
#
_cell.length_a   1.000
_cell.length_b   1.000
_cell.length_c   1.000
_cell.angle_alpha   90.00
_cell.angle_beta   90.00
_cell.angle_gamma   90.00
#
_symmetry.space_group_name_H-M   'P 1'
#
loop_
_entity.id
_entity.type
_entity.pdbx_description
1 polymer ?
#
loop_
_entity_poly.entity_id
_entity_poly.type
_entity_poly.pdbx_seq_one_letter_code
_entity_poly.pdbx_strand_id
1 'polypeptide(L)'
;MTSRIHKWIIEQSYVGTPLGTRDRISKPEDLEDIMHRWRGKPLHGRYPTQIISDEIDTNATVEWIRQGQLYAETEGMMFAIQDQVIPTKYYIVPVIIGATGEIPHNLHRAIQKLELKTAIYKTMQKSVVIQTCSIVRKILSNM
;
A
#
# COMPACT_ATOMS: atom_id res chain seq x y z
N MET A 1 -0.42 20.75 -17.30
CA MET A 1 0.48 21.30 -16.25
C MET A 1 0.87 20.17 -15.32
N THR A 2 2.09 19.64 -15.43
CA THR A 2 2.57 18.57 -14.56
C THR A 2 2.65 19.10 -13.12
N SER A 3 1.90 18.43 -12.21
CA SER A 3 1.89 18.73 -10.79
C SER A 3 3.32 18.82 -10.24
N ARG A 4 3.58 19.74 -9.31
CA ARG A 4 4.88 19.88 -8.61
C ARG A 4 5.39 18.54 -8.05
N ILE A 5 4.47 17.63 -7.74
CA ILE A 5 4.73 16.27 -7.28
C ILE A 5 5.43 15.45 -8.38
N HIS A 6 4.99 15.56 -9.64
CA HIS A 6 5.58 14.82 -10.75
C HIS A 6 7.01 15.27 -11.06
N LYS A 7 7.29 16.58 -10.96
CA LYS A 7 8.67 17.10 -11.08
C LYS A 7 9.57 16.63 -9.95
N TRP A 8 9.05 16.62 -8.72
CA TRP A 8 9.78 16.15 -7.55
C TRP A 8 10.08 14.64 -7.60
N ILE A 9 9.11 13.82 -8.05
CA ILE A 9 9.32 12.39 -8.29
C ILE A 9 10.44 12.19 -9.30
N ILE A 10 10.44 12.94 -10.40
CA ILE A 10 11.50 12.88 -11.42
C ILE A 10 12.86 13.26 -10.81
N GLU A 11 12.95 14.36 -10.06
CA GLU A 11 14.20 14.83 -9.45
C GLU A 11 14.78 13.86 -8.40
N GLN A 12 13.93 13.21 -7.61
CA GLN A 12 14.35 12.23 -6.58
C GLN A 12 14.67 10.85 -7.16
N SER A 13 14.11 10.50 -8.32
CA SER A 13 14.37 9.22 -8.99
C SER A 13 15.82 9.07 -9.49
N TYR A 14 16.63 10.13 -9.47
CA TYR A 14 18.04 10.11 -9.91
C TYR A 14 19.05 9.80 -8.80
N VAL A 15 18.63 9.73 -7.54
CA VAL A 15 19.54 9.47 -6.41
C VAL A 15 19.45 8.00 -6.02
N GLY A 16 20.28 7.18 -6.68
CA GLY A 16 20.70 5.85 -6.20
C GLY A 16 19.57 4.92 -5.79
N THR A 17 18.90 4.33 -6.78
CA THR A 17 17.88 3.31 -6.54
C THR A 17 18.48 1.90 -6.55
N PRO A 18 17.87 0.91 -5.87
CA PRO A 18 18.42 -0.44 -5.73
C PRO A 18 18.69 -1.18 -7.06
N LEU A 19 18.02 -0.76 -8.13
CA LEU A 19 18.11 -1.38 -9.46
C LEU A 19 19.11 -0.66 -10.39
N GLY A 20 19.66 0.50 -9.99
CA GLY A 20 20.71 1.18 -10.75
C GLY A 20 20.34 1.54 -12.19
N THR A 21 19.05 1.59 -12.51
CA THR A 21 18.52 1.78 -13.87
C THR A 21 18.82 3.20 -14.36
N ARG A 22 19.97 3.37 -15.03
CA ARG A 22 20.26 4.54 -15.85
C ARG A 22 19.60 4.40 -17.21
N ASP A 23 18.28 4.46 -17.27
CA ASP A 23 17.62 4.50 -18.57
C ASP A 23 17.69 5.91 -19.15
N ARG A 24 18.20 5.97 -20.38
CA ARG A 24 18.19 7.16 -21.22
C ARG A 24 16.72 7.55 -21.42
N ILE A 25 16.28 8.62 -20.78
CA ILE A 25 14.97 9.19 -21.07
C ILE A 25 15.01 9.69 -22.51
N SER A 26 14.47 8.88 -23.42
CA SER A 26 14.02 9.32 -24.73
C SER A 26 13.14 10.55 -24.51
N LYS A 27 13.31 11.59 -25.35
CA LYS A 27 12.53 12.84 -25.29
C LYS A 27 11.06 12.52 -25.03
N PRO A 28 10.38 13.28 -24.14
CA PRO A 28 9.03 12.94 -23.72
C PRO A 28 8.13 12.89 -24.96
N GLU A 29 7.58 11.70 -25.25
CA GLU A 29 6.38 11.58 -26.08
C GLU A 29 5.29 12.46 -25.45
N ASP A 30 4.37 12.98 -26.29
CA ASP A 30 3.27 13.80 -25.81
C ASP A 30 2.52 13.05 -24.69
N LEU A 31 2.36 13.72 -23.55
CA LEU A 31 1.81 13.10 -22.34
C LEU A 31 0.41 12.56 -22.58
N GLU A 32 -0.36 13.22 -23.45
CA GLU A 32 -1.70 12.77 -23.84
C GLU A 32 -1.66 11.50 -24.70
N ASP A 33 -0.67 11.36 -25.60
CA ASP A 33 -0.51 10.15 -26.40
C ASP A 33 -0.05 8.95 -25.55
N ILE A 34 0.85 9.18 -24.58
CA ILE A 34 1.25 8.16 -23.61
C ILE A 34 0.05 7.74 -22.78
N MET A 35 -0.72 8.70 -22.26
CA MET A 35 -1.92 8.44 -21.47
C MET A 35 -2.99 7.71 -22.27
N HIS A 36 -3.24 8.07 -23.53
CA HIS A 36 -4.16 7.35 -24.41
C HIS A 36 -3.72 5.92 -24.68
N ARG A 37 -2.42 5.72 -24.97
CA ARG A 37 -1.83 4.39 -25.19
C ARG A 37 -1.90 3.53 -23.92
N TRP A 38 -1.69 4.12 -22.76
CA TRP A 38 -1.73 3.42 -21.47
C TRP A 38 -3.16 3.09 -21.07
N ARG A 39 -4.12 4.03 -21.23
CA ARG A 39 -5.56 3.78 -21.04
C ARG A 39 -6.10 2.71 -22.00
N GLY A 40 -5.53 2.58 -23.19
CA GLY A 40 -5.87 1.54 -24.16
C GLY A 40 -5.36 0.13 -23.82
N LYS A 41 -4.48 -0.01 -22.81
CA LYS A 41 -4.03 -1.33 -22.35
C LYS A 41 -5.13 -1.95 -21.47
N PRO A 42 -5.61 -3.17 -21.78
CA PRO A 42 -6.78 -3.77 -21.13
C PRO A 42 -6.59 -4.04 -19.63
N LEU A 43 -5.35 -4.07 -19.15
CA LEU A 43 -5.02 -4.32 -17.74
C LEU A 43 -4.68 -3.04 -16.96
N HIS A 44 -4.51 -1.90 -17.64
CA HIS A 44 -4.16 -0.66 -16.97
C HIS A 44 -5.38 -0.06 -16.27
N GLY A 45 -5.25 0.28 -14.98
CA GLY A 45 -6.35 0.85 -14.21
C GLY A 45 -7.35 -0.18 -13.69
N ARG A 46 -7.00 -1.47 -13.75
CA ARG A 46 -7.80 -2.56 -13.18
C ARG A 46 -7.88 -2.44 -11.66
N TYR A 47 -6.76 -2.15 -11.00
CA TYR A 47 -6.72 -2.00 -9.55
C TYR A 47 -7.58 -0.81 -9.05
N PRO A 48 -7.49 0.41 -9.62
CA PRO A 48 -8.44 1.48 -9.34
C PRO A 48 -9.91 1.06 -9.45
N THR A 49 -10.28 0.35 -10.52
CA THR A 49 -11.66 -0.12 -10.71
C THR A 49 -12.07 -1.13 -9.63
N GLN A 50 -11.13 -1.97 -9.17
CA GLN A 50 -11.37 -2.97 -8.12
C GLN A 50 -11.54 -2.35 -6.73
N ILE A 51 -10.78 -1.29 -6.41
CA ILE A 51 -10.84 -0.65 -5.08
C ILE A 51 -11.96 0.39 -4.95
N ILE A 52 -12.55 0.82 -6.07
CA ILE A 52 -13.77 1.63 -6.09
C ILE A 52 -14.96 0.67 -5.89
N SER A 53 -15.19 0.29 -4.65
CA SER A 53 -16.35 -0.51 -4.23
C SER A 53 -16.82 -0.03 -2.85
N ASP A 54 -18.10 -0.21 -2.53
CA ASP A 54 -18.70 0.28 -1.29
C ASP A 54 -18.11 -0.38 -0.03
N GLU A 55 -17.48 -1.54 -0.18
CA GLU A 55 -16.90 -2.33 0.91
C GLU A 55 -15.44 -1.93 1.24
N ILE A 56 -14.78 -1.18 0.36
CA ILE A 56 -13.35 -0.87 0.45
C ILE A 56 -13.17 0.63 0.73
N ASP A 57 -12.50 0.95 1.83
CA ASP A 57 -12.01 2.31 2.06
C ASP A 57 -10.85 2.59 1.09
N THR A 58 -11.17 3.23 -0.03
CA THR A 58 -10.19 3.58 -1.06
C THR A 58 -9.10 4.50 -0.52
N ASN A 59 -9.41 5.43 0.39
CA ASN A 59 -8.43 6.37 0.94
C ASN A 59 -7.41 5.65 1.81
N ALA A 60 -7.87 4.80 2.74
CA ALA A 60 -6.98 3.99 3.56
C ALA A 60 -6.15 3.01 2.72
N THR A 61 -6.75 2.44 1.67
CA THR A 61 -6.10 1.47 0.77
C THR A 61 -4.90 2.04 0.01
N VAL A 62 -4.97 3.33 -0.38
CA VAL A 62 -3.89 4.01 -1.14
C VAL A 62 -2.95 4.82 -0.26
N GLU A 63 -3.11 4.79 1.06
CA GLU A 63 -2.36 5.66 1.97
C GLU A 63 -0.84 5.41 1.92
N TRP A 64 -0.41 4.17 1.68
CA TRP A 64 1.01 3.83 1.53
C TRP A 64 1.68 4.56 0.35
N ILE A 65 0.92 4.90 -0.70
CA ILE A 65 1.40 5.70 -1.85
C ILE A 65 1.58 7.16 -1.43
N ARG A 66 0.66 7.69 -0.60
CA ARG A 66 0.73 9.08 -0.13
C ARG A 66 1.88 9.31 0.84
N GLN A 67 2.20 8.30 1.65
CA GLN A 67 3.28 8.37 2.62
C GLN A 67 4.67 8.36 1.96
N GLY A 68 4.79 7.92 0.69
CA GLY A 68 6.02 8.02 -0.11
C GLY A 68 7.22 7.31 0.51
N GLN A 69 6.98 6.20 1.20
CA GLN A 69 8.01 5.47 1.94
C GLN A 69 8.75 4.43 1.09
N LEU A 70 8.37 4.26 -0.18
CA LEU A 70 8.94 3.29 -1.10
C LEU A 70 9.70 3.98 -2.24
N TYR A 71 10.73 3.30 -2.76
CA TYR A 71 11.42 3.74 -3.98
C TYR A 71 10.50 3.66 -5.19
N ALA A 72 10.64 4.60 -6.13
CA ALA A 72 9.80 4.70 -7.33
C ALA A 72 9.72 3.38 -8.12
N GLU A 73 10.81 2.60 -8.22
CA GLU A 73 10.79 1.30 -8.88
C GLU A 73 9.96 0.26 -8.13
N THR A 74 9.99 0.30 -6.79
CA THR A 74 9.21 -0.62 -5.95
C THR A 74 7.73 -0.32 -6.05
N GLU A 75 7.37 0.97 -6.07
CA GLU A 75 5.99 1.41 -6.32
C GLU A 75 5.52 0.99 -7.71
N GLY A 76 6.32 1.24 -8.75
CA GLY A 76 6.03 0.82 -10.12
C GLY A 76 5.81 -0.69 -10.25
N MET A 77 6.64 -1.49 -9.56
CA MET A 77 6.48 -2.95 -9.52
C MET A 77 5.18 -3.37 -8.81
N MET A 78 4.85 -2.74 -7.68
CA MET A 78 3.61 -3.02 -6.96
C MET A 78 2.38 -2.71 -7.81
N PHE A 79 2.37 -1.57 -8.53
CA PHE A 79 1.28 -1.23 -9.45
C PHE A 79 1.13 -2.26 -10.58
N ALA A 80 2.24 -2.71 -11.19
CA ALA A 80 2.20 -3.73 -12.23
C ALA A 80 1.62 -5.07 -11.73
N ILE A 81 1.93 -5.45 -10.48
CA ILE A 81 1.37 -6.63 -9.82
C ILE A 81 -0.13 -6.44 -9.53
N GLN A 82 -0.52 -5.28 -9.01
CA GLN A 82 -1.91 -4.96 -8.66
C GLN A 82 -2.83 -4.90 -9.88
N ASP A 83 -2.36 -4.32 -10.98
CA ASP A 83 -3.07 -4.31 -12.27
C ASP A 83 -3.06 -5.70 -12.96
N GLN A 84 -2.43 -6.70 -12.34
CA GLN A 84 -2.27 -8.06 -12.87
C GLN A 84 -1.57 -8.12 -14.23
N VAL A 85 -0.70 -7.14 -14.51
CA VAL A 85 0.18 -7.16 -15.69
C VAL A 85 1.21 -8.27 -15.56
N ILE A 86 1.66 -8.53 -14.32
CA ILE A 86 2.55 -9.64 -13.98
C ILE A 86 1.71 -10.74 -13.30
N PRO A 87 1.71 -11.98 -13.82
CA PRO A 87 0.99 -13.06 -13.17
C PRO A 87 1.66 -13.39 -11.83
N THR A 88 0.93 -13.18 -10.74
CA THR A 88 1.40 -13.46 -9.38
C THR A 88 0.36 -14.27 -8.61
N LYS A 89 0.84 -15.11 -7.70
CA LYS A 89 -0.02 -15.83 -6.76
C LYS A 89 -0.22 -14.96 -5.53
N TYR A 90 -1.38 -14.32 -5.40
CA TYR A 90 -1.72 -13.54 -4.22
C TYR A 90 -2.65 -14.32 -3.29
N TYR A 91 -2.64 -13.94 -2.01
CA TYR A 91 -3.53 -14.49 -1.00
C TYR A 91 -4.10 -13.38 -0.14
N ILE A 92 -5.39 -13.45 0.16
CA ILE A 92 -6.02 -12.59 1.15
C ILE A 92 -5.96 -13.29 2.50
N VAL A 93 -5.50 -12.57 3.52
CA VAL A 93 -5.30 -13.10 4.86
C VAL A 93 -6.01 -12.18 5.86
N PRO A 94 -7.02 -12.66 6.60
CA PRO A 94 -7.70 -11.85 7.59
C PRO A 94 -6.82 -11.64 8.83
N VAL A 95 -6.73 -10.40 9.30
CA VAL A 95 -6.08 -10.03 10.57
C VAL A 95 -7.17 -9.59 11.54
N ILE A 96 -7.42 -10.41 12.56
CA ILE A 96 -8.47 -10.19 13.55
C ILE A 96 -7.82 -10.05 14.93
N ILE A 97 -8.14 -8.97 15.63
CA ILE A 97 -7.72 -8.68 17.01
C ILE A 97 -8.92 -8.08 17.73
N GLY A 98 -9.27 -8.64 18.88
CA GLY A 98 -10.39 -8.10 19.64
C GLY A 98 -10.00 -6.95 20.56
N ALA A 99 -10.99 -6.13 20.94
CA ALA A 99 -10.79 -4.90 21.71
C ALA A 99 -10.21 -5.16 23.12
N THR A 100 -10.39 -6.37 23.66
CA THR A 100 -9.80 -6.80 24.94
C THR A 100 -8.45 -7.50 24.79
N GLY A 101 -7.95 -7.63 23.56
CA GLY A 101 -6.64 -8.21 23.26
C GLY A 101 -6.68 -9.71 22.92
N GLU A 102 -7.84 -10.30 22.72
CA GLU A 102 -7.98 -11.68 22.24
C GLU A 102 -7.44 -11.84 20.81
N ILE A 103 -6.66 -12.89 20.59
CA ILE A 103 -6.03 -13.22 19.32
C ILE A 103 -6.44 -14.64 18.93
N PRO A 104 -7.01 -14.86 17.73
CA PRO A 104 -7.39 -16.19 17.30
C PRO A 104 -6.14 -17.02 16.94
N HIS A 105 -6.21 -18.34 17.16
CA HIS A 105 -5.06 -19.23 16.91
C HIS A 105 -4.56 -19.21 15.46
N ASN A 106 -5.46 -18.94 14.51
CA ASN A 106 -5.14 -18.85 13.08
C ASN A 106 -4.28 -17.62 12.72
N LEU A 107 -4.24 -16.57 13.55
CA LEU A 107 -3.49 -15.35 13.24
C LEU A 107 -1.99 -15.62 13.06
N HIS A 108 -1.44 -16.55 13.84
CA HIS A 108 -0.03 -16.93 13.75
C HIS A 108 0.30 -17.55 12.38
N ARG A 109 -0.56 -18.47 11.90
CA ARG A 109 -0.41 -19.10 10.59
C ARG A 109 -0.61 -18.08 9.46
N ALA A 110 -1.57 -17.17 9.63
CA ALA A 110 -1.82 -16.05 8.72
C ALA A 110 -0.58 -15.16 8.54
N ILE A 111 0.03 -14.72 9.64
CA ILE A 111 1.25 -13.88 9.62
C ILE A 111 2.42 -14.64 8.97
N GLN A 112 2.59 -15.93 9.28
CA GLN A 112 3.64 -16.76 8.66
C GLN A 112 3.45 -16.94 7.16
N LYS A 113 2.21 -17.04 6.68
CA LYS A 113 1.90 -17.15 5.24
C LYS A 113 2.31 -15.90 4.46
N LEU A 114 2.34 -14.74 5.14
CA LEU A 114 2.83 -13.47 4.58
C LEU A 114 4.35 -13.31 4.76
N GLU A 115 5.04 -14.34 5.26
CA GLU A 115 6.48 -14.34 5.54
C GLU A 115 6.91 -13.24 6.53
N LEU A 116 5.97 -12.77 7.37
CA LEU A 116 6.23 -11.76 8.39
C LEU A 116 6.69 -12.40 9.70
N LYS A 117 7.49 -11.66 10.47
CA LYS A 117 7.93 -12.09 11.81
C LYS A 117 6.73 -12.28 12.72
N THR A 118 6.57 -13.48 13.28
CA THR A 118 5.44 -13.83 14.17
C THR A 118 5.30 -12.86 15.34
N ALA A 119 6.39 -12.31 15.86
CA ALA A 119 6.35 -11.34 16.96
C ALA A 119 5.51 -10.07 16.68
N ILE A 120 5.15 -9.77 15.43
CA ILE A 120 4.35 -8.60 15.08
C ILE A 120 2.97 -8.57 15.76
N TYR A 121 2.35 -9.74 16.03
CA TYR A 121 1.06 -9.79 16.72
C TYR A 121 1.15 -9.18 18.13
N LYS A 122 2.33 -9.22 18.76
CA LYS A 122 2.54 -8.64 20.10
C LYS A 122 2.39 -7.12 20.08
N THR A 123 2.95 -6.48 19.05
CA THR A 123 2.83 -5.02 18.87
C THR A 123 1.40 -4.63 18.56
N MET A 124 0.72 -5.37 17.68
CA MET A 124 -0.68 -5.11 17.33
C MET A 124 -1.62 -5.33 18.52
N GLN A 125 -1.44 -6.42 19.28
CA GLN A 125 -2.23 -6.68 20.49
C GLN A 125 -2.02 -5.60 21.54
N LYS A 126 -0.76 -5.20 21.76
CA LYS A 126 -0.42 -4.15 22.72
C LYS A 126 -1.03 -2.80 22.36
N SER A 127 -1.04 -2.42 21.08
CA SER A 127 -1.63 -1.14 20.67
C SER A 127 -3.13 -1.10 20.93
N VAL A 128 -3.85 -2.19 20.65
CA VAL A 128 -5.29 -2.30 20.92
C VAL A 128 -5.58 -2.20 22.41
N VAL A 129 -4.91 -2.99 23.25
CA VAL A 129 -5.14 -2.98 24.71
C VAL A 129 -4.86 -1.60 25.31
N ILE A 130 -3.75 -0.96 24.92
CA ILE A 130 -3.41 0.39 25.40
C ILE A 130 -4.48 1.40 24.99
N GLN A 131 -4.94 1.34 23.74
CA GLN A 131 -5.97 2.24 23.24
C GLN A 131 -7.30 2.04 23.98
N THR A 132 -7.73 0.80 24.19
CA THR A 132 -8.92 0.47 24.97
C THR A 132 -8.82 1.02 26.40
N CYS A 133 -7.70 0.80 27.09
CA CYS A 133 -7.47 1.36 28.42
C CYS A 133 -7.48 2.89 28.43
N SER A 134 -6.92 3.53 27.40
CA SER A 134 -6.91 5.00 27.25
C SER A 134 -8.33 5.55 27.13
N ILE A 135 -9.16 4.93 26.28
CA ILE A 135 -10.58 5.29 26.10
C ILE A 135 -11.33 5.16 27.44
N VAL A 136 -11.18 4.02 28.13
CA VAL A 136 -11.86 3.78 29.42
C VAL A 136 -11.44 4.81 30.46
N ARG A 137 -10.16 5.14 30.58
CA ARG A 137 -9.67 6.17 31.51
C ARG A 137 -10.29 7.53 31.22
N LYS A 138 -10.38 7.93 29.94
CA LYS A 138 -10.98 9.21 29.53
C LYS A 138 -12.47 9.28 29.88
N ILE A 139 -13.19 8.16 29.77
CA ILE A 139 -14.60 8.08 30.15
C ILE A 139 -14.74 8.21 31.68
N LEU A 140 -13.94 7.44 32.43
CA LEU A 140 -13.97 7.48 33.89
C LEU A 140 -13.53 8.83 34.48
N SER A 141 -12.64 9.58 33.81
CA SER A 141 -12.21 10.90 34.25
C SER A 141 -13.22 12.02 33.96
N ASN A 142 -14.17 11.78 33.05
CA ASN A 142 -15.19 12.75 32.64
C ASN A 142 -16.55 12.49 33.33
N MET A 143 -16.61 11.49 34.21
CA MET A 143 -17.73 11.19 35.09
C MET A 143 -17.51 11.88 36.44
#